data_AF-W4VAZ0-F1
#
_entry.id   AF-W4VAZ0-F1
#
_cell.length_a   1.000
_cell.length_b   1.000
_cell.length_c   1.000
_cell.angle_alpha   90.00
_cell.angle_beta   90.00
_cell.angle_gamma   90.00
#
_symmetry.space_group_name_H-M   'P 1'
#
loop_
_entity.id
_entity.type
_entity.pdbx_description
1 polymer ?
#
loop_
_entity_poly.entity_id
_entity_poly.type
_entity_poly.pdbx_seq_one_letter_code
_entity_poly.pdbx_strand_id
1 'polypeptide(L)'
;MGSNEYGQLGDGTGINRIVPVPMDNNPIFTTIVSGFSAKAEQNGIKLFWNLKTEDYVYGYKIYRAEDIDGPYTLIAKLNRSAMEYLDKDYEVGNANEPSEKAFYYKISAIDKFDNESNKSEAVSVLAKTDSIAPVVLSIEPVNNTKIASRSNIYVRAEDNFGISNITLQYSLDGTEWIDISTQNNGSFLWNTPDMNGTVYVRAIARDLVAMSVMEVL
;
A
#
# COMPACT_ATOMS: atom_id res chain seq x y z
N MET A 1 -29.07 17.12 -43.38
CA MET A 1 -27.90 17.39 -44.24
C MET A 1 -27.28 18.68 -43.74
N GLY A 2 -25.97 18.72 -43.44
CA GLY A 2 -25.28 19.97 -43.11
C GLY A 2 -24.88 20.67 -44.41
N SER A 3 -25.39 21.88 -44.64
CA SER A 3 -25.01 22.68 -45.82
C SER A 3 -23.66 23.36 -45.55
N ASN A 4 -22.66 23.19 -46.43
CA ASN A 4 -21.30 23.72 -46.28
C ASN A 4 -21.03 24.92 -47.21
N GLU A 5 -22.01 25.81 -47.40
CA GLU A 5 -21.87 27.01 -48.26
C GLU A 5 -20.76 27.98 -47.82
N TYR A 6 -20.18 27.79 -46.64
CA TYR A 6 -19.20 28.71 -46.05
C TYR A 6 -17.95 28.03 -45.47
N GLY A 7 -17.65 26.76 -45.82
CA GLY A 7 -16.39 26.09 -45.41
C GLY A 7 -16.28 25.76 -43.92
N GLN A 8 -17.39 25.48 -43.24
CA GLN A 8 -17.48 25.39 -41.77
C GLN A 8 -17.17 24.00 -41.20
N LEU A 9 -16.71 23.02 -42.00
CA LEU A 9 -16.40 21.67 -41.52
C LEU A 9 -15.03 21.54 -40.83
N GLY A 10 -14.27 22.63 -40.71
CA GLY A 10 -13.00 22.66 -39.97
C GLY A 10 -11.85 21.88 -40.62
N ASP A 11 -12.02 21.34 -41.83
CA ASP A 11 -11.02 20.55 -42.57
C ASP A 11 -10.43 21.28 -43.79
N GLY A 12 -10.81 22.55 -44.00
CA GLY A 12 -10.32 23.37 -45.12
C GLY A 12 -10.97 23.08 -46.48
N THR A 13 -12.02 22.24 -46.56
CA THR A 13 -12.71 21.92 -47.82
C THR A 13 -14.13 22.51 -47.91
N GLY A 14 -14.56 22.85 -49.13
CA GLY A 14 -15.94 23.30 -49.43
C GLY A 14 -16.90 22.14 -49.78
N ILE A 15 -16.51 20.90 -49.50
CA ILE A 15 -17.29 19.72 -49.89
C ILE A 15 -18.38 19.46 -48.85
N ASN A 16 -19.62 19.28 -49.31
CA ASN A 16 -20.72 18.83 -48.44
C ASN A 16 -20.47 17.39 -48.00
N ARG A 17 -20.35 17.15 -46.68
CA ARG A 17 -20.33 15.80 -46.10
C ARG A 17 -21.61 15.55 -45.31
N ILE A 18 -22.14 14.34 -45.45
CA ILE A 18 -23.27 13.85 -44.65
C ILE A 18 -22.82 13.09 -43.39
N VAL A 19 -21.51 12.85 -43.26
CA VAL A 19 -20.88 12.23 -42.10
C VAL A 19 -20.08 13.30 -41.35
N PRO A 20 -20.33 13.54 -40.05
CA PRO A 20 -19.57 14.49 -39.25
C PRO A 20 -18.06 14.17 -39.27
N VAL A 21 -17.22 15.22 -39.28
CA VAL A 21 -15.77 15.07 -39.08
C VAL A 21 -15.50 15.06 -37.57
N PRO A 22 -14.85 14.01 -37.01
CA PRO A 22 -14.42 14.04 -35.62
C PRO A 22 -13.34 15.10 -35.46
N MET A 23 -13.55 16.07 -34.55
CA MET A 23 -12.48 16.96 -34.09
C MET A 23 -11.82 16.34 -32.87
N ASP A 24 -10.50 16.18 -32.93
CA ASP A 24 -9.70 15.76 -31.78
C ASP A 24 -9.49 16.97 -30.86
N ASN A 25 -10.11 16.94 -29.68
CA ASN A 25 -9.92 17.93 -28.63
C ASN A 25 -8.96 17.45 -27.54
N ASN A 26 -8.25 16.36 -27.78
CA ASN A 26 -7.33 15.82 -26.80
C ASN A 26 -6.09 16.74 -26.74
N PRO A 27 -5.82 17.40 -25.61
CA PRO A 27 -4.62 18.22 -25.50
C PRO A 27 -3.39 17.35 -25.77
N ILE A 28 -2.41 17.89 -26.50
CA ILE A 28 -1.10 17.25 -26.67
C ILE A 28 -0.47 17.11 -25.28
N PHE A 29 -0.64 15.96 -24.67
CA PHE A 29 -0.29 15.70 -23.28
C PHE A 29 1.16 15.20 -23.18
N THR A 30 2.10 16.10 -23.48
CA THR A 30 3.54 15.80 -23.58
C THR A 30 4.33 16.10 -22.30
N THR A 31 3.66 16.58 -21.25
CA THR A 31 4.31 16.95 -19.99
C THR A 31 4.93 15.73 -19.30
N ILE A 32 6.21 15.80 -18.94
CA ILE A 32 6.88 14.80 -18.09
C ILE A 32 6.93 15.34 -16.65
N VAL A 33 6.62 14.48 -15.67
CA VAL A 33 6.73 14.80 -14.25
C VAL A 33 8.20 14.97 -13.86
N SER A 34 8.55 16.08 -13.21
CA SER A 34 9.92 16.40 -12.82
C SER A 34 10.15 16.20 -11.33
N GLY A 35 11.43 16.04 -10.94
CA GLY A 35 11.81 15.84 -9.53
C GLY A 35 11.40 14.50 -8.94
N PHE A 36 11.03 13.52 -9.79
CA PHE A 36 10.66 12.20 -9.31
C PHE A 36 11.86 11.51 -8.65
N SER A 37 11.66 10.98 -7.45
CA SER A 37 12.69 10.32 -6.67
C SER A 37 12.08 9.39 -5.62
N ALA A 38 12.88 8.45 -5.14
CA ALA A 38 12.49 7.39 -4.23
C ALA A 38 13.43 7.33 -3.02
N LYS A 39 12.87 7.04 -1.84
CA LYS A 39 13.62 6.88 -0.60
C LYS A 39 13.04 5.71 0.20
N ALA A 40 13.88 4.79 0.63
CA ALA A 40 13.46 3.72 1.52
C ALA A 40 13.25 4.26 2.94
N GLU A 41 12.07 3.98 3.48
CA GLU A 41 11.68 4.27 4.85
C GLU A 41 11.45 2.95 5.60
N GLN A 42 11.21 3.05 6.90
CA GLN A 42 11.06 1.87 7.77
C GLN A 42 9.72 1.16 7.57
N ASN A 43 8.74 1.80 6.98
CA ASN A 43 7.39 1.24 6.78
C ASN A 43 6.98 1.27 5.30
N GLY A 44 7.95 1.41 4.39
CA GLY A 44 7.73 1.39 2.97
C GLY A 44 8.76 2.15 2.14
N ILE A 45 8.48 2.32 0.85
CA ILE A 45 9.27 3.17 -0.06
C ILE A 45 8.48 4.46 -0.30
N LYS A 46 9.05 5.59 0.11
CA LYS A 46 8.47 6.91 -0.10
C LYS A 46 8.95 7.50 -1.43
N LEU A 47 7.99 7.84 -2.28
CA LEU A 47 8.18 8.49 -3.58
C LEU A 47 7.75 9.94 -3.48
N PHE A 48 8.46 10.84 -4.16
CA PHE A 48 8.16 12.28 -4.17
C PHE A 48 8.48 12.89 -5.54
N TRP A 49 7.74 13.93 -5.91
CA TRP A 49 7.88 14.65 -7.17
C TRP A 49 7.43 16.11 -7.05
N ASN A 50 7.79 16.92 -8.04
CA ASN A 50 7.34 18.30 -8.10
C ASN A 50 5.89 18.37 -8.58
N LEU A 51 5.09 19.18 -7.88
CA LEU A 51 3.70 19.45 -8.26
C LEU A 51 3.63 20.05 -9.68
N LYS A 52 2.71 19.53 -10.50
CA LYS A 52 2.36 20.10 -11.81
C LYS A 52 1.29 21.17 -11.68
N THR A 53 1.57 22.33 -12.26
CA THR A 53 0.69 23.51 -12.24
C THR A 53 -0.13 23.67 -13.51
N GLU A 54 0.10 22.84 -14.51
CA GLU A 54 -0.62 22.83 -15.78
C GLU A 54 -2.08 22.37 -15.57
N ASP A 55 -3.04 23.14 -16.05
CA ASP A 55 -4.47 22.91 -15.76
C ASP A 55 -5.07 21.67 -16.39
N TYR A 56 -4.38 21.10 -17.38
CA TYR A 56 -4.76 19.84 -17.98
C TYR A 56 -4.27 18.61 -17.18
N VAL A 57 -3.47 18.78 -16.12
CA VAL A 57 -3.06 17.69 -15.22
C VAL A 57 -4.10 17.50 -14.12
N TYR A 58 -4.69 16.32 -14.03
CA TYR A 58 -5.73 15.96 -13.06
C TYR A 58 -5.25 14.94 -12.01
N GLY A 59 -4.10 14.31 -12.25
CA GLY A 59 -3.56 13.33 -11.33
C GLY A 59 -2.26 12.71 -11.82
N TYR A 60 -1.85 11.65 -11.13
CA TYR A 60 -0.64 10.89 -11.44
C TYR A 60 -0.93 9.39 -11.38
N LYS A 61 -0.18 8.63 -12.18
CA LYS A 61 -0.09 7.16 -12.09
C LYS A 61 1.35 6.78 -11.73
N ILE A 62 1.50 5.91 -10.75
CA ILE A 62 2.79 5.43 -10.28
C ILE A 62 2.93 3.96 -10.65
N TYR A 63 4.11 3.61 -11.17
CA TYR A 63 4.44 2.27 -11.60
C TYR A 63 5.66 1.75 -10.85
N ARG A 64 5.69 0.43 -10.59
CA ARG A 64 6.81 -0.28 -9.97
C ARG A 64 7.29 -1.43 -10.84
N ALA A 65 8.58 -1.71 -10.79
CA ALA A 65 9.21 -2.90 -11.36
C ALA A 65 10.30 -3.43 -10.41
N GLU A 66 10.65 -4.70 -10.57
CA GLU A 66 11.78 -5.35 -9.86
C GLU A 66 13.07 -5.38 -10.72
N ASP A 67 12.95 -5.01 -11.99
CA ASP A 67 14.04 -4.86 -12.94
C ASP A 67 13.97 -3.47 -13.59
N ILE A 68 15.13 -2.92 -13.95
CA ILE A 68 15.24 -1.59 -14.57
C ILE A 68 14.45 -1.53 -15.88
N ASP A 69 14.41 -2.63 -16.63
CA ASP A 69 13.72 -2.76 -17.92
C ASP A 69 12.24 -3.14 -17.76
N GLY A 70 11.80 -3.44 -16.54
CA GLY A 70 10.43 -3.80 -16.23
C GLY A 70 10.19 -5.31 -16.12
N PRO A 71 8.92 -5.77 -16.16
CA PRO A 71 7.73 -5.00 -16.48
C PRO A 71 7.34 -4.01 -15.37
N TYR A 72 6.85 -2.84 -15.76
CA TYR A 72 6.34 -1.82 -14.83
C TYR A 72 4.83 -2.00 -14.64
N THR A 73 4.40 -2.26 -13.40
CA THR A 73 2.98 -2.43 -13.02
C THR A 73 2.45 -1.19 -12.33
N LEU A 74 1.19 -0.82 -12.60
CA LEU A 74 0.52 0.29 -11.94
C LEU A 74 0.21 -0.06 -10.48
N ILE A 75 0.72 0.73 -9.54
CA ILE A 75 0.51 0.52 -8.09
C ILE A 75 -0.37 1.59 -7.46
N ALA A 76 -0.45 2.78 -8.07
CA ALA A 76 -1.25 3.87 -7.52
C ALA A 76 -1.74 4.83 -8.60
N LYS A 77 -2.93 5.40 -8.35
CA LYS A 77 -3.50 6.53 -9.07
C LYS A 77 -3.87 7.61 -8.07
N LEU A 78 -3.33 8.81 -8.24
CA LEU A 78 -3.37 9.89 -7.26
C LEU A 78 -3.97 11.15 -7.87
N ASN A 79 -4.53 12.01 -7.02
CA ASN A 79 -5.09 13.29 -7.44
C ASN A 79 -3.97 14.32 -7.75
N ARG A 80 -4.31 15.39 -8.50
CA ARG A 80 -3.38 16.46 -8.91
C ARG A 80 -2.56 17.05 -7.77
N SER A 81 -3.11 17.14 -6.56
CA SER A 81 -2.45 17.74 -5.39
C SER A 81 -1.41 16.84 -4.72
N ALA A 82 -1.31 15.56 -5.11
CA ALA A 82 -0.32 14.66 -4.56
C ALA A 82 1.10 15.08 -4.99
N MET A 83 2.01 15.12 -4.02
CA MET A 83 3.44 15.35 -4.22
C MET A 83 4.29 14.21 -3.65
N GLU A 84 3.63 13.24 -3.00
CA GLU A 84 4.26 12.07 -2.42
C GLU A 84 3.32 10.86 -2.43
N TYR A 85 3.92 9.68 -2.35
CA TYR A 85 3.23 8.39 -2.19
C TYR A 85 4.12 7.45 -1.38
N LEU A 86 3.51 6.66 -0.51
CA LEU A 86 4.20 5.63 0.27
C LEU A 86 3.75 4.26 -0.24
N ASP A 87 4.64 3.59 -0.97
CA ASP A 87 4.46 2.20 -1.37
C ASP A 87 4.70 1.31 -0.15
N LYS A 88 3.68 0.55 0.26
CA LYS A 88 3.75 -0.43 1.36
C LYS A 88 3.50 -1.86 0.89
N ASP A 89 3.01 -2.01 -0.34
CA ASP A 89 2.54 -3.29 -0.87
C ASP A 89 3.62 -3.92 -1.76
N TYR A 90 4.86 -3.93 -1.28
CA TYR A 90 5.99 -4.60 -1.94
C TYR A 90 6.51 -5.74 -1.07
N GLU A 91 6.76 -6.89 -1.69
CA GLU A 91 7.39 -8.01 -1.01
C GLU A 91 8.89 -7.74 -0.89
N VAL A 92 9.30 -7.34 0.31
CA VAL A 92 10.70 -7.41 0.73
C VAL A 92 11.05 -8.88 0.87
N GLY A 93 12.24 -9.27 0.41
CA GLY A 93 12.74 -10.62 0.66
C GLY A 93 12.67 -10.98 2.15
N ASN A 94 12.52 -12.27 2.45
CA ASN A 94 12.53 -12.77 3.83
C ASN A 94 13.89 -12.45 4.50
N ALA A 95 13.97 -12.43 5.82
CA ALA A 95 15.24 -12.37 6.57
C ALA A 95 16.29 -13.42 6.13
N ASN A 96 15.85 -14.52 5.51
CA ASN A 96 16.72 -15.54 4.90
C ASN A 96 17.25 -15.18 3.49
N GLU A 97 16.77 -14.09 2.90
CA GLU A 97 17.22 -13.46 1.66
C GLU A 97 17.85 -12.10 1.99
N PRO A 98 19.05 -12.07 2.58
CA PRO A 98 19.68 -10.85 3.11
C PRO A 98 20.12 -9.86 2.02
N SER A 99 19.86 -10.14 0.74
CA SER A 99 20.12 -9.19 -0.33
C SER A 99 19.07 -8.09 -0.32
N GLU A 100 19.51 -6.85 -0.15
CA GLU A 100 18.70 -5.65 -0.39
C GLU A 100 18.05 -5.75 -1.78
N LYS A 101 16.70 -5.75 -1.82
CA LYS A 101 15.96 -5.85 -3.08
C LYS A 101 15.83 -4.46 -3.70
N ALA A 102 16.27 -4.31 -4.95
CA ALA A 102 16.08 -3.08 -5.70
C ALA A 102 14.66 -3.00 -6.28
N PHE A 103 14.03 -1.84 -6.15
CA PHE A 103 12.78 -1.52 -6.84
C PHE A 103 12.99 -0.31 -7.75
N TYR A 104 12.30 -0.33 -8.88
CA TYR A 104 12.34 0.71 -9.89
C TYR A 104 10.96 1.32 -10.05
N TYR A 105 10.91 2.64 -10.14
CA TYR A 105 9.65 3.37 -10.23
C TYR A 105 9.63 4.30 -11.44
N LYS A 106 8.44 4.48 -11.99
CA LYS A 106 8.13 5.51 -12.99
C LYS A 106 6.84 6.22 -12.60
N ILE A 107 6.70 7.47 -13.02
CA ILE A 107 5.48 8.26 -12.83
C ILE A 107 5.03 8.86 -14.16
N SER A 108 3.72 8.91 -14.40
CA SER A 108 3.10 9.71 -15.47
C SER A 108 2.04 10.63 -14.88
N ALA A 109 1.79 11.75 -15.54
CA ALA A 109 0.61 12.56 -15.26
C ALA A 109 -0.59 11.97 -16.01
N ILE A 110 -1.80 12.29 -15.55
CA ILE A 110 -3.06 12.01 -16.25
C ILE A 110 -3.90 13.26 -16.43
N ASP A 111 -4.66 13.33 -17.52
CA ASP A 111 -5.69 14.35 -17.73
C ASP A 111 -7.06 13.94 -17.16
N LYS A 112 -8.09 14.77 -17.38
CA LYS A 112 -9.47 14.49 -16.90
C LYS A 112 -10.13 13.27 -17.55
N PHE A 113 -9.58 12.77 -18.66
CA PHE A 113 -10.08 11.62 -19.40
C PHE A 113 -9.22 10.37 -19.17
N ASP A 114 -8.26 10.43 -18.24
CA ASP A 114 -7.29 9.36 -17.93
C ASP A 114 -6.24 9.09 -19.02
N ASN A 115 -6.07 10.01 -19.98
CA ASN A 115 -4.95 9.92 -20.91
C ASN A 115 -3.64 10.17 -20.16
N GLU A 116 -2.63 9.35 -20.44
CA GLU A 116 -1.33 9.41 -19.79
C GLU A 116 -0.31 10.21 -20.58
N SER A 117 0.53 10.94 -19.87
CA SER A 117 1.72 11.55 -20.45
C SER A 117 2.81 10.50 -20.70
N ASN A 118 3.91 10.95 -21.31
CA ASN A 118 5.16 10.20 -21.22
C ASN A 118 5.52 9.95 -19.74
N LYS A 119 6.01 8.74 -19.45
CA LYS A 119 6.52 8.37 -18.13
C LYS A 119 7.86 9.07 -17.88
N SER A 120 8.18 9.31 -16.61
CA SER A 120 9.51 9.75 -16.20
C SER A 120 10.57 8.70 -16.56
N GLU A 121 11.83 9.13 -16.49
CA GLU A 121 12.94 8.18 -16.31
C GLU A 121 12.71 7.32 -15.06
N ALA A 122 13.28 6.12 -15.07
CA ALA A 122 13.22 5.23 -13.93
C ALA A 122 14.05 5.80 -12.76
N VAL A 123 13.50 5.75 -11.56
CA VAL A 123 14.26 5.93 -10.32
C VAL A 123 14.36 4.61 -9.60
N SER A 124 15.51 4.33 -8.99
CA SER A 124 15.73 3.10 -8.24
C SER A 124 15.93 3.36 -6.76
N VAL A 125 15.61 2.37 -5.94
CA VAL A 125 15.83 2.39 -4.51
C VAL A 125 16.02 0.96 -4.00
N LEU A 126 16.93 0.79 -3.04
CA LEU A 126 17.11 -0.45 -2.31
C LEU A 126 16.14 -0.48 -1.13
N ALA A 127 15.25 -1.48 -1.09
CA ALA A 127 14.35 -1.69 0.03
C ALA A 127 15.13 -2.00 1.31
N LYS A 128 14.68 -1.45 2.43
CA LYS A 128 15.15 -1.90 3.74
C LYS A 128 14.59 -3.27 4.04
N THR A 129 15.43 -4.14 4.59
CA THR A 129 15.02 -5.41 5.18
C THR A 129 14.67 -5.21 6.64
N ASP A 130 13.68 -5.97 7.12
CA ASP A 130 13.42 -6.09 8.55
C ASP A 130 14.09 -7.36 9.10
N SER A 131 14.73 -7.22 10.26
CA SER A 131 15.45 -8.28 10.94
C SER A 131 15.19 -8.32 12.44
N ILE A 132 14.37 -7.40 12.96
CA ILE A 132 14.01 -7.36 14.37
C ILE A 132 12.61 -7.94 14.48
N ALA A 133 12.42 -8.88 15.40
CA ALA A 133 11.12 -9.51 15.60
C ALA A 133 10.22 -8.64 16.48
N PRO A 134 8.88 -8.70 16.29
CA PRO A 134 7.94 -7.96 17.10
C PRO A 134 7.97 -8.44 18.55
N VAL A 135 7.74 -7.52 19.49
CA VAL A 135 7.73 -7.79 20.93
C VAL A 135 6.35 -7.52 21.51
N VAL A 136 5.80 -8.50 22.23
CA VAL A 136 4.60 -8.30 23.07
C VAL A 136 5.02 -7.65 24.38
N LEU A 137 4.55 -6.43 24.64
CA LEU A 137 4.88 -5.62 25.81
C LEU A 137 3.97 -5.91 27.00
N SER A 138 2.68 -6.11 26.76
CA SER A 138 1.72 -6.42 27.83
C SER A 138 0.49 -7.17 27.31
N ILE A 139 -0.09 -7.96 28.21
CA ILE A 139 -1.41 -8.56 28.06
C ILE A 139 -2.21 -8.17 29.30
N GLU A 140 -3.39 -7.60 29.08
CA GLU A 140 -4.36 -7.24 30.10
C GLU A 140 -5.65 -8.03 29.89
N PRO A 141 -6.35 -8.45 30.96
CA PRO A 141 -6.03 -8.17 32.36
C PRO A 141 -4.77 -8.88 32.87
N VAL A 142 -4.12 -8.27 33.87
CA VAL A 142 -2.88 -8.82 34.45
C VAL A 142 -3.12 -10.18 35.11
N ASN A 143 -2.05 -10.95 35.26
CA ASN A 143 -2.07 -12.27 35.90
C ASN A 143 -2.85 -12.27 37.24
N ASN A 144 -3.59 -13.36 37.51
CA ASN A 144 -4.50 -13.55 38.65
C ASN A 144 -5.77 -12.68 38.66
N THR A 145 -6.05 -11.92 37.60
CA THR A 145 -7.36 -11.26 37.46
C THR A 145 -8.44 -12.31 37.17
N LYS A 146 -9.55 -12.25 37.89
CA LYS A 146 -10.73 -13.06 37.56
C LYS A 146 -11.39 -12.51 36.30
N ILE A 147 -11.39 -13.31 35.24
CA ILE A 147 -12.08 -12.99 33.99
C ILE A 147 -13.50 -13.58 34.01
N ALA A 148 -14.45 -12.83 33.47
CA ALA A 148 -15.83 -13.28 33.29
C ALA A 148 -15.95 -14.15 32.03
N SER A 149 -17.10 -14.82 31.87
CA SER A 149 -17.42 -15.67 30.71
C SER A 149 -17.27 -14.95 29.37
N ARG A 150 -17.38 -13.62 29.37
CA ARG A 150 -17.11 -12.75 28.23
C ARG A 150 -16.28 -11.56 28.68
N SER A 151 -15.01 -11.53 28.28
CA SER A 151 -14.04 -10.53 28.73
C SER A 151 -13.26 -9.94 27.56
N ASN A 152 -12.86 -8.67 27.67
CA ASN A 152 -11.91 -8.08 26.74
C ASN A 152 -10.49 -8.35 27.23
N ILE A 153 -9.64 -8.84 26.32
CA ILE A 153 -8.21 -8.98 26.50
C ILE A 153 -7.53 -7.92 25.64
N TYR A 154 -6.65 -7.13 26.24
CA TYR A 154 -5.88 -6.11 25.55
C TYR A 154 -4.42 -6.53 25.43
N VAL A 155 -3.88 -6.53 24.23
CA VAL A 155 -2.48 -6.85 23.95
C VAL A 155 -1.80 -5.59 23.43
N ARG A 156 -0.72 -5.17 24.08
CA ARG A 156 0.20 -4.18 23.53
C ARG A 156 1.41 -4.92 22.99
N ALA A 157 1.71 -4.68 21.73
CA ALA A 157 2.92 -5.16 21.09
C ALA A 157 3.50 -4.03 20.25
N GLU A 158 4.81 -4.04 20.05
CA GLU A 158 5.53 -3.07 19.25
C GLU A 158 6.57 -3.78 18.38
N ASP A 159 6.87 -3.15 17.26
CA ASP A 159 7.88 -3.60 16.32
C ASP A 159 8.49 -2.39 15.60
N ASN A 160 9.68 -2.53 15.05
CA ASN A 160 10.35 -1.48 14.29
C ASN A 160 9.65 -1.26 12.92
N PHE A 161 9.25 -2.27 12.16
CA PHE A 161 8.51 -2.09 10.89
C PHE A 161 7.00 -2.01 11.10
N GLY A 162 6.55 -2.45 12.27
CA GLY A 162 5.18 -2.35 12.72
C GLY A 162 4.48 -3.70 12.68
N ILE A 163 3.32 -3.79 13.31
CA ILE A 163 2.63 -5.07 13.49
C ILE A 163 1.51 -5.19 12.45
N SER A 164 1.51 -6.30 11.70
CA SER A 164 0.41 -6.64 10.78
C SER A 164 -0.82 -7.12 11.53
N ASN A 165 -0.62 -8.08 12.44
CA ASN A 165 -1.68 -8.66 13.24
C ASN A 165 -1.13 -9.28 14.53
N ILE A 166 -2.05 -9.53 15.45
CA ILE A 166 -1.81 -10.21 16.72
C ILE A 166 -2.76 -11.40 16.78
N THR A 167 -2.24 -12.58 17.07
CA THR A 167 -3.02 -13.77 17.40
C THR A 167 -3.02 -13.94 18.92
N LEU A 168 -4.20 -13.95 19.54
CA LEU A 168 -4.34 -14.30 20.95
C LEU A 168 -4.64 -15.79 21.06
N GLN A 169 -3.92 -16.48 21.95
CA GLN A 169 -4.08 -17.90 22.22
C GLN A 169 -4.36 -18.13 23.70
N TYR A 170 -5.06 -19.22 24.02
CA TYR A 170 -5.23 -19.70 25.38
C TYR A 170 -4.82 -21.17 25.54
N SER A 171 -4.52 -21.55 26.77
CA SER A 171 -4.16 -22.91 27.14
C SER A 171 -4.71 -23.26 28.52
N LEU A 172 -5.07 -24.53 28.73
CA LEU A 172 -5.57 -25.04 30.03
C LEU A 172 -4.49 -25.77 30.83
N ASP A 173 -3.46 -26.27 30.16
CA ASP A 173 -2.34 -27.03 30.73
C ASP A 173 -1.03 -26.23 30.68
N GLY A 174 -1.00 -25.10 29.96
CA GLY A 174 0.19 -24.30 29.71
C GLY A 174 1.07 -24.85 28.59
N THR A 175 0.67 -25.95 27.93
CA THR A 175 1.46 -26.65 26.92
C THR A 175 0.76 -26.73 25.56
N GLU A 176 -0.54 -26.97 25.53
CA GLU A 176 -1.34 -26.97 24.31
C GLU A 176 -2.08 -25.64 24.16
N TRP A 177 -1.85 -24.96 23.03
CA TRP A 177 -2.37 -23.62 22.78
C TRP A 177 -3.42 -23.63 21.67
N ILE A 178 -4.54 -22.93 21.93
CA ILE A 178 -5.67 -22.80 21.02
C ILE A 178 -5.85 -21.33 20.66
N ASP A 179 -5.97 -21.04 19.37
CA ASP A 179 -6.26 -19.71 18.87
C ASP A 179 -7.63 -19.23 19.35
N ILE A 180 -7.67 -18.06 19.98
CA ILE A 180 -8.91 -17.33 20.25
C ILE A 180 -9.33 -16.60 18.98
N SER A 181 -8.45 -15.74 18.46
CA SER A 181 -8.62 -15.03 17.18
C SER A 181 -7.34 -14.30 16.78
N THR A 182 -7.30 -13.85 15.53
CA THR A 182 -6.27 -12.97 15.00
C THR A 182 -6.91 -11.63 14.62
N GLN A 183 -6.31 -10.52 15.07
CA GLN A 183 -6.81 -9.17 14.80
C GLN A 183 -5.68 -8.20 14.44
N ASN A 184 -6.02 -7.17 13.67
CA ASN A 184 -5.07 -6.10 13.30
C ASN A 184 -4.91 -5.04 14.40
N ASN A 185 -5.61 -5.21 15.52
CA ASN A 185 -5.49 -4.38 16.71
C ASN A 185 -5.36 -5.28 17.95
N GLY A 186 -4.90 -4.71 19.05
CA GLY A 186 -4.68 -5.43 20.29
C GLY A 186 -5.93 -5.69 21.14
N SER A 187 -7.16 -5.67 20.60
CA SER A 187 -8.39 -5.79 21.42
C SER A 187 -9.17 -7.04 21.07
N PHE A 188 -9.23 -8.00 22.00
CA PHE A 188 -9.84 -9.31 21.79
C PHE A 188 -11.06 -9.49 22.70
N LEU A 189 -12.23 -9.71 22.10
CA LEU A 189 -13.40 -10.13 22.86
C LEU A 189 -13.41 -11.65 22.95
N TRP A 190 -13.14 -12.18 24.14
CA TRP A 190 -13.04 -13.60 24.36
C TRP A 190 -14.22 -14.11 25.18
N ASN A 191 -14.91 -15.12 24.64
CA ASN A 191 -15.84 -15.94 25.39
C ASN A 191 -15.04 -17.11 25.99
N THR A 192 -14.75 -17.05 27.28
CA THR A 192 -14.05 -18.15 27.94
C THR A 192 -14.94 -19.39 27.90
N PRO A 193 -14.43 -20.55 27.48
CA PRO A 193 -15.19 -21.79 27.59
C PRO A 193 -15.73 -22.00 29.03
N ASP A 194 -16.85 -22.72 29.18
CA ASP A 194 -17.40 -23.08 30.49
C ASP A 194 -16.37 -23.92 31.27
N MET A 195 -15.63 -23.28 32.18
CA MET A 195 -14.45 -23.86 32.80
C MET A 195 -14.36 -23.52 34.29
N ASN A 196 -13.81 -24.45 35.06
CA ASN A 196 -13.47 -24.28 36.47
C ASN A 196 -11.97 -24.55 36.63
N GLY A 197 -11.14 -23.50 36.69
CA GLY A 197 -9.68 -23.64 36.75
C GLY A 197 -8.92 -22.39 36.29
N THR A 198 -7.59 -22.48 36.33
CA THR A 198 -6.69 -21.47 35.78
C THR A 198 -6.61 -21.60 34.27
N VAL A 199 -6.54 -20.47 33.57
CA VAL A 199 -6.30 -20.42 32.13
C VAL A 199 -5.07 -19.57 31.86
N TYR A 200 -4.25 -20.01 30.91
CA TYR A 200 -3.08 -19.29 30.44
C TYR A 200 -3.43 -18.58 29.13
N VAL A 201 -2.91 -17.37 28.94
CA VAL A 201 -3.08 -16.60 27.71
C VAL A 201 -1.72 -16.11 27.25
N ARG A 202 -1.49 -16.21 25.94
CA ARG A 202 -0.32 -15.62 25.27
C ARG A 202 -0.75 -14.93 23.99
N ALA A 203 0.11 -14.05 23.50
CA ALA A 203 -0.10 -13.39 22.24
C ALA A 203 1.10 -13.60 21.32
N ILE A 204 0.83 -13.70 20.03
CA ILE A 204 1.81 -13.77 18.97
C ILE A 204 1.61 -12.53 18.10
N ALA A 205 2.58 -11.62 18.11
CA ALA A 205 2.60 -10.51 17.17
C ALA A 205 3.34 -10.91 15.89
N ARG A 206 2.87 -10.42 14.74
CA ARG A 206 3.52 -10.62 13.44
C ARG A 206 3.85 -9.28 12.82
N ASP A 207 5.06 -9.15 12.26
CA ASP A 207 5.50 -7.96 11.52
C ASP A 207 4.69 -7.80 10.21
N LEU A 208 4.66 -6.57 9.71
CA LEU A 208 4.15 -6.11 8.42
C LEU A 208 4.96 -6.60 7.22
N VAL A 209 6.27 -6.90 7.36
CA VAL A 209 7.17 -7.10 6.21
C VAL A 209 7.88 -8.47 6.15
N ALA A 210 8.11 -9.22 7.23
CA ALA A 210 8.50 -10.63 7.13
C ALA A 210 8.20 -11.44 8.41
N MET A 211 7.75 -12.69 8.19
CA MET A 211 7.40 -13.67 9.22
C MET A 211 8.52 -13.94 10.23
N SER A 212 8.54 -13.21 11.34
CA SER A 212 9.08 -13.72 12.59
C SER A 212 7.97 -13.75 13.64
N VAL A 213 7.68 -14.96 14.11
CA VAL A 213 6.72 -15.24 15.18
C VAL A 213 7.51 -15.20 16.47
N MET A 214 7.26 -14.22 17.34
CA MET A 214 7.70 -14.35 18.73
C MET A 214 6.55 -14.94 19.55
N GLU A 215 6.82 -16.06 20.20
CA GLU A 215 5.99 -16.60 21.29
C GLU A 215 6.48 -16.01 22.62
N VAL A 216 5.57 -15.51 23.45
CA VAL A 216 5.87 -15.26 24.87
C VAL A 216 5.25 -16.40 25.68
N LEU A 217 6.10 -17.08 26.47
CA LEU A 217 5.71 -18.11 27.45
C LEU A 217 5.28 -17.46 28.77
#